data_AF-A0A1Q7IJ13-F1
#
_entry.id   AF-A0A1Q7IJ13-F1
#
_cell.length_a   1.000
_cell.length_b   1.000
_cell.length_c   1.000
_cell.angle_alpha   90.00
_cell.angle_beta   90.00
_cell.angle_gamma   90.00
#
_symmetry.space_group_name_H-M   'P 1'
#
loop_
_entity.id
_entity.type
_entity.pdbx_description
1 polymer ?
#
loop_
_entity_poly.entity_id
_entity_poly.type
_entity_poly.pdbx_seq_one_letter_code
_entity_poly.pdbx_strand_id
1 'polypeptide(L)' 'MALLLVANDDGVHAAGLAALASALADLGEVHVLAPEREQSACGHALTLHRPLRVQRRAPDPGGRQEAPARRVA' A
#
# COMPACT_ATOMS: atom_id res chain seq x y z
N MET A 1 -6.10 -5.38 19.55
CA MET A 1 -6.30 -5.12 18.10
C MET A 1 -5.13 -4.26 17.64
N ALA A 2 -4.28 -4.76 16.74
CA ALA A 2 -3.13 -4.01 16.24
C ALA A 2 -3.51 -3.16 15.02
N LEU A 3 -2.83 -2.02 14.84
CA LEU A 3 -2.88 -1.22 13.62
C LEU A 3 -1.60 -1.49 12.82
N LEU A 4 -1.73 -1.92 11.57
CA LEU A 4 -0.62 -2.33 10.72
C LEU A 4 -0.57 -1.45 9.47
N LEU A 5 0.60 -0.88 9.17
CA LEU A 5 0.88 -0.14 7.94
C LEU A 5 1.82 -0.96 7.07
N VAL A 6 1.41 -1.23 5.83
CA VAL A 6 2.19 -1.93 4.83
C VAL A 6 2.54 -0.97 3.71
N ALA A 7 3.83 -0.88 3.38
CA ALA A 7 4.34 -0.04 2.30
C ALA A 7 5.41 -0.77 1.50
N ASN A 8 5.60 -0.36 0.24
CA ASN A 8 6.65 -0.82 -0.65
C ASN A 8 7.08 0.30 -1.61
N ASP A 9 8.16 0.06 -2.35
CA ASP A 9 8.69 0.91 -3.43
C ASP A 9 8.33 0.40 -4.84
N ASP A 10 7.99 -0.88 -4.99
CA ASP A 10 7.53 -1.47 -6.27
C ASP A 10 6.22 -0.86 -6.79
N GLY A 11 5.46 -0.24 -5.89
CA GLY A 11 4.20 0.43 -6.18
C GLY A 11 2.95 -0.37 -5.79
N VAL A 12 1.82 0.33 -5.84
CA VAL A 12 0.51 -0.13 -5.30
C VAL A 12 -0.06 -1.36 -6.02
N HIS A 13 0.41 -1.63 -7.25
CA HIS A 13 -0.01 -2.75 -8.08
C HIS A 13 0.87 -3.99 -7.93
N ALA A 14 1.89 -3.96 -7.06
CA ALA A 14 2.75 -5.11 -6.85
C ALA A 14 1.98 -6.28 -6.22
N ALA A 15 2.07 -7.46 -6.83
CA ALA A 15 1.38 -8.66 -6.34
C ALA A 15 1.80 -9.03 -4.89
N GLY A 16 3.07 -8.82 -4.55
CA GLY A 16 3.60 -9.07 -3.20
C GLY A 16 2.95 -8.18 -2.13
N LEU A 17 2.63 -6.92 -2.47
CA LEU A 17 1.96 -6.00 -1.55
C LEU A 17 0.55 -6.49 -1.19
N ALA A 18 -0.20 -6.96 -2.19
CA ALA A 18 -1.52 -7.52 -1.98
C ALA A 18 -1.46 -8.82 -1.16
N ALA A 19 -0.51 -9.70 -1.45
CA ALA A 19 -0.32 -10.95 -0.72
C ALA A 19 0.02 -10.70 0.76
N LEU A 20 0.93 -9.76 1.05
CA LEU A 20 1.31 -9.40 2.42
C LEU A 20 0.15 -8.77 3.18
N ALA A 21 -0.57 -7.83 2.57
CA ALA A 21 -1.73 -7.21 3.20
C ALA A 21 -2.81 -8.24 3.56
N SER A 22 -3.04 -9.23 2.69
CA SER A 22 -3.98 -10.33 2.94
C SER A 22 -3.51 -11.23 4.09
N ALA A 23 -2.22 -11.55 4.17
CA ALA A 23 -1.68 -12.41 5.23
C ALA A 23 -1.71 -11.73 6.62
N LEU A 24 -1.69 -10.40 6.67
CA LEU A 24 -1.72 -9.62 7.91
C LEU A 24 -3.15 -9.27 8.37
N ALA A 25 -4.16 -9.54 7.56
CA ALA A 25 -5.55 -9.18 7.82
C ALA A 25 -6.08 -9.76 9.15
N ASP A 26 -5.69 -10.99 9.48
CA ASP A 26 -6.13 -11.67 10.71
C ASP A 26 -5.44 -11.15 11.98
N LEU A 27 -4.37 -10.36 11.83
CA LEU A 27 -3.58 -9.84 12.95
C LEU A 27 -4.05 -8.45 13.41
N GLY A 28 -4.77 -7.71 12.57
CA GLY A 28 -5.23 -6.37 12.90
C GLY A 28 -5.77 -5.58 11.72
N GLU A 29 -5.99 -4.28 11.95
CA GLU A 29 -6.44 -3.36 10.91
C GLU A 29 -5.26 -3.01 9.99
N VAL A 30 -5.34 -3.41 8.72
CA VAL A 30 -4.28 -3.21 7.73
C VAL A 30 -4.56 -1.97 6.87
N HIS A 31 -3.59 -1.06 6.83
CA HIS A 31 -3.53 0.08 5.92
C HIS A 31 -2.39 -0.14 4.93
N VAL A 32 -2.64 0.16 3.66
CA VAL A 32 -1.64 0.03 2.60
C VAL A 32 -1.36 1.41 2.01
N LEU A 33 -0.07 1.79 1.96
CA LEU A 33 0.42 3.02 1.35
C LEU A 33 1.60 2.71 0.43
N ALA A 34 1.47 3.03 -0.84
CA ALA A 34 2.46 2.71 -1.86
C ALA A 34 2.41 3.72 -3.01
N PRO A 35 3.53 3.97 -3.72
CA PRO A 35 3.52 4.85 -4.86
C PRO A 35 2.71 4.25 -6.03
N GLU A 36 2.20 5.12 -6.90
CA GLU A 36 1.45 4.70 -8.10
C GLU A 36 2.29 3.84 -9.05
N ARG A 37 3.60 4.12 -9.12
CA ARG A 37 4.57 3.39 -9.94
C ARG A 37 5.81 3.09 -9.13
N GLU A 38 6.52 2.05 -9.54
CA GLU A 38 7.84 1.67 -9.04
C GLU A 38 8.77 2.87 -8.87
N GLN A 39 9.47 2.93 -7.73
CA GLN A 39 10.43 3.98 -7.36
C GLN A 39 11.87 3.45 -7.27
N SER A 40 12.24 2.48 -8.11
CA SER A 40 13.60 1.91 -8.11
C SER A 40 14.65 2.95 -8.48
N ALA A 41 15.84 2.80 -7.89
CA ALA A 41 16.99 3.72 -8.01
C ALA A 41 16.80 5.16 -7.48
N CYS A 42 15.71 5.48 -6.78
CA CYS A 42 15.55 6.80 -6.12
C CYS A 42 16.30 6.91 -4.78
N GLY A 43 16.72 5.81 -4.16
CA GLY A 43 17.34 5.81 -2.82
C GLY A 43 16.40 6.35 -1.74
N HIS A 44 16.94 6.93 -0.66
CA HIS A 44 16.17 7.60 0.40
C HIS A 44 15.80 9.05 0.04
N ALA A 45 15.41 9.30 -1.21
CA ALA A 45 15.11 10.64 -1.68
C ALA A 45 13.83 11.19 -1.04
N LEU A 46 13.90 12.42 -0.51
CA LEU A 46 12.75 13.15 -0.01
C LEU A 46 12.22 14.09 -1.10
N THR A 47 10.91 14.08 -1.32
CA THR A 47 10.25 15.04 -2.21
C THR A 47 10.08 16.37 -1.49
N LEU A 48 10.93 17.37 -1.80
CA LEU A 48 10.92 18.69 -1.13
C LEU A 48 10.36 19.83 -2.00
N HIS A 49 10.41 19.69 -3.33
CA HIS A 49 10.15 20.79 -4.26
C HIS A 49 8.79 20.72 -4.96
N ARG A 50 7.99 19.68 -4.68
CA ARG A 50 6.65 19.50 -5.25
C ARG A 50 5.72 18.91 -4.18
N PRO A 51 4.42 19.25 -4.18
CA PRO A 51 3.47 18.68 -3.24
C PRO A 51 3.26 17.19 -3.51
N LEU A 52 3.12 16.40 -2.45
CA LEU A 52 2.66 15.01 -2.53
C LEU A 52 1.16 14.99 -2.79
N ARG A 53 0.73 14.10 -3.69
CA ARG A 53 -0.68 13.86 -4.01
C ARG A 53 -1.00 12.43 -3.62
N VAL A 54 -2.10 12.26 -2.90
CA VAL A 54 -2.55 11.00 -2.34
C VAL A 54 -3.95 10.74 -2.90
N GLN A 55 -4.16 9.55 -3.47
CA GLN A 55 -5.42 9.07 -4.00
C GLN A 55 -5.90 7.85 -3.21
N ARG A 56 -7.04 7.95 -2.55
CA ARG A 56 -7.67 6.79 -1.92
C ARG A 56 -8.10 5.81 -3.03
N ARG A 57 -7.61 4.57 -2.96
CA ARG A 57 -8.02 3.50 -3.88
C ARG A 57 -9.10 2.64 -3.24
N ALA A 58 -10.08 2.25 -4.05
CA ALA A 58 -11.01 1.21 -3.67
C ALA A 58 -10.26 -0.13 -3.52
N PRO A 59 -10.76 -1.05 -2.69
CA PRO A 59 -10.25 -2.43 -2.67
C PRO A 59 -10.31 -3.02 -4.09
N ASP A 60 -9.24 -3.68 -4.53
CA ASP A 60 -9.17 -4.29 -5.85
C ASP A 60 -10.18 -5.45 -5.94
N PRO A 61 -11.16 -5.41 -6.87
CA PRO A 61 -12.18 -6.45 -6.99
C PRO A 61 -11.62 -7.82 -7.46
N GLY A 62 -10.39 -7.88 -8.00
CA GLY A 62 -9.76 -9.12 -8.46
C GLY A 62 -8.86 -9.82 -7.43
N GLY A 63 -8.49 -9.13 -6.35
CA GLY A 63 -7.76 -9.72 -5.23
C GLY A 63 -8.75 -10.29 -4.23
N ARG A 64 -8.74 -11.61 -4.00
CA ARG A 64 -9.54 -12.28 -2.97
C ARG A 64 -9.56 -11.45 -1.68
N GLN A 65 -10.71 -10.84 -1.40
CA GLN A 65 -10.97 -10.02 -0.23
C GLN A 65 -11.55 -10.91 0.86
N GLU A 66 -10.79 -11.11 1.93
CA GLU A 66 -11.37 -11.26 3.26
C GLU A 66 -10.68 -10.22 4.15
N ALA A 67 -11.50 -9.37 4.80
CA ALA A 67 -11.18 -8.26 5.71
C ALA A 67 -10.90 -6.85 5.12
N PRO A 68 -11.28 -5.77 5.86
CA PRO A 68 -11.41 -4.41 5.34
C PRO A 68 -10.06 -3.65 5.34
N ALA A 69 -9.22 -3.89 4.34
CA ALA A 69 -8.01 -3.08 4.15
C ALA A 69 -8.38 -1.71 3.55
N ARG A 70 -8.10 -0.62 4.28
CA ARG A 70 -8.25 0.74 3.75
C ARG A 70 -6.99 1.08 2.94
N ARG A 71 -7.11 1.13 1.62
CA ARG A 71 -6.00 1.48 0.72
C ARG A 71 -5.95 2.98 0.46
N VAL A 72 -4.79 3.58 0.70
CA VAL A 72 -4.52 4.98 0.37
C VAL A 72 -3.28 4.96 -0.53
N ALA A 73 -3.43 5.28 -1.81
CA ALA A 73 -2.30 5.43 -2.75
C ALA A 73 -1.83 6.88 -2.79
#